data_AF-A0A9W6N591-F1
#
_entry.id   AF-A0A9W6N591-F1
#
_cell.length_a   1.000
_cell.length_b   1.000
_cell.length_c   1.000
_cell.angle_alpha   90.00
_cell.angle_beta   90.00
_cell.angle_gamma   90.00
#
_symmetry.space_group_name_H-M   'P 1'
#
loop_
_entity.id
_entity.type
_entity.pdbx_description
1 polymer ?
#
loop_
_entity_poly.entity_id
_entity_poly.type
_entity_poly.pdbx_seq_one_letter_code
_entity_poly.pdbx_strand_id
1 'polypeptide(L)'
;MSIASPDSFAKDHLRSFVDRIESEEAEIRDRNQIKSEIYKEAKAMGFDVKALRKVIGDRRQDPDKRAELEAIVDLYKQALGMPS
;
A
#
# COMPACT_ATOMS: atom_id res chain seq x y z
N MET A 1 -45.20 21.61 -5.37
CA MET A 1 -44.08 21.05 -4.59
C MET A 1 -43.58 19.84 -5.37
N SER A 2 -42.50 20.01 -6.14
CA SER A 2 -42.03 18.96 -7.08
C SER A 2 -41.33 17.88 -6.27
N ILE A 3 -41.91 16.68 -6.27
CA ILE A 3 -41.33 15.50 -5.63
C ILE A 3 -40.14 15.12 -6.51
N ALA A 4 -38.93 15.11 -5.95
CA ALA A 4 -37.72 14.74 -6.70
C ALA A 4 -37.94 13.39 -7.40
N SER A 5 -37.74 13.33 -8.72
CA SER A 5 -37.89 12.10 -9.50
C SER A 5 -36.80 11.09 -9.10
N PRO A 6 -37.05 9.77 -9.16
CA PRO A 6 -36.04 8.75 -8.84
C PRO A 6 -34.71 8.94 -9.59
N ASP A 7 -34.78 9.43 -10.83
CA ASP A 7 -33.61 9.76 -11.65
C ASP A 7 -32.78 10.92 -11.10
N SER A 8 -33.38 11.92 -10.44
CA SER A 8 -32.61 13.02 -9.84
C SER A 8 -31.89 12.55 -8.57
N PHE A 9 -32.55 11.71 -7.76
CA PHE A 9 -31.93 11.11 -6.59
C PHE A 9 -30.73 10.23 -6.95
N ALA A 10 -30.86 9.36 -7.97
CA ALA A 10 -29.75 8.52 -8.44
C ALA A 10 -28.57 9.36 -8.97
N LYS A 11 -28.84 10.46 -9.66
CA LYS A 11 -27.80 11.39 -10.15
C LYS A 11 -27.08 12.11 -9.01
N ASP A 12 -27.80 12.55 -7.99
CA ASP A 12 -27.21 13.23 -6.82
C ASP A 12 -26.29 12.29 -6.03
N HIS A 13 -26.70 11.03 -5.85
CA HIS A 13 -25.86 10.01 -5.23
C HIS A 13 -24.62 9.67 -6.04
N LEU A 14 -24.76 9.50 -7.36
CA LEU A 14 -23.61 9.28 -8.24
C LEU A 14 -22.60 10.42 -8.14
N ARG A 15 -23.08 11.67 -8.19
CA ARG A 15 -22.24 12.86 -8.02
C ARG A 15 -21.51 12.86 -6.68
N SER A 16 -22.22 12.55 -5.59
CA SER A 16 -21.61 12.46 -4.26
C SER A 16 -20.51 11.39 -4.19
N PHE A 17 -20.70 10.23 -4.83
CA PHE A 17 -19.64 9.21 -4.88
C PHE A 17 -18.43 9.67 -5.68
N VAL A 18 -18.64 10.29 -6.85
CA VAL A 18 -17.55 10.81 -7.68
C VAL A 18 -16.75 11.87 -6.92
N ASP A 19 -17.42 12.89 -6.38
CA ASP A 19 -16.76 13.99 -5.67
C ASP A 19 -15.92 13.47 -4.49
N ARG A 20 -16.44 12.49 -3.74
CA ARG A 20 -15.71 11.87 -2.62
C ARG A 20 -14.51 11.05 -3.09
N ILE A 21 -14.66 10.27 -4.15
CA ILE A 21 -13.56 9.47 -4.71
C ILE A 21 -12.45 10.39 -5.25
N GLU A 22 -12.79 11.45 -5.98
CA GLU A 22 -11.81 12.40 -6.50
C GLU A 22 -11.03 13.10 -5.38
N SER A 23 -11.70 13.43 -4.27
CA SER A 23 -11.06 13.96 -3.07
C SER A 23 -10.06 12.95 -2.49
N GLU A 24 -10.47 11.69 -2.30
CA GLU A 24 -9.58 10.64 -1.78
C GLU A 24 -8.40 10.37 -2.73
N GLU A 25 -8.61 10.40 -4.05
CA GLU A 25 -7.55 10.24 -5.04
C GLU A 25 -6.52 11.38 -4.98
N ALA A 26 -6.98 12.62 -4.79
CA ALA A 26 -6.10 13.77 -4.58
C ALA A 26 -5.25 13.58 -3.31
N GLU A 27 -5.86 13.18 -2.20
CA GLU A 27 -5.12 12.91 -0.96
C GLU A 27 -4.14 11.75 -1.09
N ILE A 28 -4.53 10.66 -1.77
CA ILE A 28 -3.64 9.52 -2.04
C ILE A 28 -2.44 9.97 -2.87
N ARG A 29 -2.63 10.86 -3.86
CA ARG A 29 -1.54 11.42 -4.66
C ARG A 29 -0.55 12.18 -3.79
N ASP A 30 -1.04 13.06 -2.93
CA ASP A 30 -0.19 13.86 -2.04
C ASP A 30 0.55 12.98 -1.04
N ARG A 31 -0.13 12.00 -0.42
CA ARG A 31 0.50 11.02 0.48
C ARG A 31 1.55 10.18 -0.24
N ASN A 32 1.31 9.80 -1.49
CA ASN A 32 2.28 9.07 -2.30
C ASN A 32 3.51 9.93 -2.66
N GLN A 33 3.32 11.23 -2.90
CA GLN A 33 4.43 12.16 -3.12
C GLN A 33 5.31 12.28 -1.87
N ILE A 34 4.70 12.50 -0.71
CA ILE A 34 5.42 12.55 0.58
C ILE A 34 6.21 11.25 0.80
N LYS A 35 5.56 10.10 0.60
CA LYS A 35 6.22 8.78 0.69
C LYS A 35 7.40 8.65 -0.27
N SER A 36 7.28 9.18 -1.49
CA SER A 36 8.37 9.18 -2.47
C SER A 36 9.55 10.04 -2.02
N GLU A 37 9.31 11.22 -1.44
CA GLU A 37 10.38 12.07 -0.91
C GLU A 37 11.15 11.40 0.24
N ILE A 38 10.46 10.69 1.14
CA ILE A 38 11.11 9.91 2.22
C ILE A 38 12.07 8.85 1.64
N TYR A 39 11.66 8.14 0.57
CA TYR A 39 12.56 7.17 -0.08
C TYR A 39 13.75 7.85 -0.76
N LYS A 40 13.58 9.05 -1.33
CA LYS A 40 14.69 9.81 -1.93
C LYS A 40 15.67 10.29 -0.86
N GLU A 41 15.17 10.77 0.27
CA GLU A 41 15.97 11.16 1.43
C GLU A 41 16.79 9.98 1.95
N ALA A 42 16.14 8.83 2.19
CA ALA A 42 16.84 7.61 2.61
C ALA A 42 17.94 7.20 1.62
N LYS A 43 17.67 7.32 0.31
CA LYS A 43 18.68 7.06 -0.73
C LYS A 43 19.86 8.04 -0.63
N ALA A 44 19.60 9.33 -0.42
CA ALA A 44 20.64 10.34 -0.25
C ALA A 44 21.51 10.11 1.00
N MET A 45 20.93 9.52 2.05
CA MET A 45 21.62 9.09 3.26
C MET A 45 22.39 7.75 3.09
N GLY A 46 22.31 7.11 1.93
CA GLY A 46 23.03 5.87 1.62
C GLY A 46 22.27 4.58 1.91
N PHE A 47 20.98 4.64 2.26
CA PHE A 47 20.17 3.43 2.45
C PHE A 47 19.72 2.81 1.12
N ASP A 48 19.68 1.48 1.07
CA ASP A 48 19.12 0.74 -0.06
C ASP A 48 17.58 0.79 -0.04
N VAL A 49 17.00 1.51 -1.01
CA VAL A 49 15.56 1.70 -1.14
C VAL A 49 14.81 0.39 -1.43
N LYS A 50 15.43 -0.56 -2.14
CA LYS A 50 14.81 -1.87 -2.44
C LYS A 50 14.70 -2.71 -1.16
N ALA A 51 15.75 -2.71 -0.34
CA ALA A 51 15.74 -3.35 0.97
C ALA A 51 14.69 -2.71 1.90
N LEU A 52 14.59 -1.38 1.96
CA LEU A 52 13.56 -0.69 2.76
C LEU A 52 12.14 -1.08 2.34
N ARG A 53 11.86 -1.14 1.03
CA ARG A 53 10.55 -1.59 0.53
C ARG A 53 10.24 -3.02 0.93
N LYS A 54 11.23 -3.92 0.89
CA LYS A 54 11.10 -5.29 1.38
C LYS A 54 10.76 -5.31 2.87
N VAL A 55 11.52 -4.59 3.70
CA VAL A 55 11.27 -4.50 5.15
C VAL A 55 9.86 -3.98 5.45
N ILE A 56 9.40 -2.93 4.75
CA ILE A 56 8.04 -2.39 4.94
C ILE A 56 6.98 -3.41 4.52
N GLY A 57 7.21 -4.16 3.45
CA GLY A 57 6.32 -5.25 3.02
C GLY A 57 6.25 -6.37 4.07
N ASP A 58 7.41 -6.84 4.53
CA ASP A 58 7.54 -7.90 5.54
C ASP A 58 6.91 -7.48 6.88
N ARG A 59 6.90 -6.17 7.21
CA ARG A 59 6.24 -5.62 8.41
C ARG A 59 4.71 -5.50 8.29
N ARG A 60 4.15 -5.58 7.08
CA ARG A 60 2.68 -5.55 6.86
C ARG A 60 2.06 -6.94 6.91
N GLN A 61 2.89 -7.99 6.80
CA GLN A 61 2.44 -9.36 6.88
C GLN A 61 2.14 -9.74 8.34
N ASP A 62 1.28 -10.74 8.50
CA ASP A 62 1.04 -11.37 9.79
C ASP A 62 2.35 -11.98 10.32
N PRO A 63 2.77 -11.65 11.57
CA PRO A 63 4.06 -12.08 12.10
C PRO A 63 4.22 -13.60 12.16
N ASP A 64 3.16 -14.32 12.52
CA ASP A 64 3.19 -15.77 12.69
C ASP A 64 3.31 -16.46 11.34
N LYS A 65 2.51 -16.04 10.35
CA LYS A 65 2.62 -16.54 8.95
C LYS A 65 3.99 -16.25 8.34
N ARG A 66 4.56 -15.09 8.66
CA ARG A 66 5.91 -14.73 8.19
C ARG A 66 6.96 -15.64 8.82
N ALA A 67 6.90 -15.87 10.12
CA ALA A 67 7.83 -16.74 10.82
C ALA A 67 7.75 -18.19 10.33
N GLU A 68 6.53 -18.71 10.10
CA GLU A 68 6.31 -20.03 9.52
C GLU A 68 6.96 -20.16 8.13
N LEU A 69 6.74 -19.17 7.25
CA LEU A 69 7.34 -19.16 5.92
C LEU A 69 8.88 -19.02 5.97
N GLU A 70 9.41 -18.17 6.85
CA GLU A 70 10.86 -18.00 7.03
C GLU A 70 11.51 -19.33 7.47
N ALA A 71 10.90 -20.07 8.40
CA ALA A 71 11.38 -21.38 8.81
C ALA A 71 11.41 -22.41 7.66
N ILE A 72 10.39 -22.42 6.81
CA ILE A 72 10.33 -23.29 5.63
C ILE A 72 11.41 -22.88 4.60
N VAL A 73 11.56 -21.59 4.34
CA VAL A 73 12.56 -21.07 3.41
C VAL A 73 13.97 -21.43 3.88
N ASP A 74 14.27 -21.27 5.16
CA ASP A 74 15.58 -21.60 5.71
C ASP A 74 15.86 -23.10 5.65
N LEU A 75 14.87 -23.97 5.91
CA LEU A 75 14.98 -25.41 5.69
C LEU A 75 15.35 -25.72 4.23
N TYR A 76 14.71 -25.07 3.27
CA TYR A 76 15.00 -25.28 1.84
C TYR A 76 16.38 -24.75 1.45
N LYS A 77 16.80 -23.58 1.95
CA LYS A 77 18.16 -23.06 1.72
C LYS A 77 19.22 -24.03 2.23
N GLN A 78 19.04 -24.56 3.44
CA GLN A 78 19.96 -25.53 4.03
C GLN A 78 20.04 -26.81 3.18
N ALA A 79 18.90 -27.36 2.75
CA ALA A 79 18.85 -28.53 1.89
C ALA A 79 19.56 -28.31 0.53
N LEU A 80 19.55 -27.08 0.03
CA LEU A 80 20.21 -26.67 -1.22
C LEU A 80 21.66 -26.17 -1.03
N GLY A 81 22.20 -26.17 0.19
CA GLY A 81 23.54 -25.66 0.49
C GLY A 81 23.69 -24.15 0.28
N MET A 82 22.58 -23.40 0.31
CA MET A 82 22.58 -21.94 0.21
C MET A 82 22.92 -21.31 1.57
N PRO A 83 23.63 -20.16 1.58
CA PRO A 83 23.84 -19.39 2.81
C PRO A 83 22.49 -18.97 3.39
N SER A 84 22.31 -19.24 4.69
CA SER A 84 21.09 -18.93 5.45
C SER A 84 21.11 -17.50 5.96
#